data_AF-A0A957CCX9-F1
#
_entry.id   AF-A0A957CCX9-F1
#
_cell.length_a   1.000
_cell.length_b   1.000
_cell.length_c   1.000
_cell.angle_alpha   90.00
_cell.angle_beta   90.00
_cell.angle_gamma   90.00
#
_symmetry.space_group_name_H-M   'P 1'
#
loop_
_entity.id
_entity.type
_entity.pdbx_description
1 polymer ?
#
loop_
_entity_poly.entity_id
_entity_poly.type
_entity_poly.pdbx_seq_one_letter_code
_entity_poly.pdbx_strand_id
1 'polypeptide(L)'
;MWLFLEATDVWLFRDGRPFDAGSDHRANSSFPPSPTTIQGAIRTELLQKYGVPFREYAAGAAVPDEVTSQIGTAAKPGGKLRLRGPFLGKRQADDKIMPYFPTPADILHIKKDARRCLVPLRPAPQPAFYTNWPTDATELSPCLYDEALVGN
;
A
#
# COMPACT_ATOMS: atom_id res chain seq x y z
N MET A 1 14.01 -3.70 -8.58
CA MET A 1 13.26 -4.04 -9.82
C MET A 1 11.90 -3.38 -9.75
N TRP A 2 11.38 -2.88 -10.87
CA TRP A 2 10.00 -2.41 -11.01
C TRP A 2 9.19 -3.46 -11.76
N LEU A 3 7.96 -3.72 -11.29
CA LEU A 3 7.01 -4.59 -11.96
C LEU A 3 5.80 -3.74 -12.37
N PHE A 4 5.48 -3.72 -13.65
CA PHE A 4 4.28 -3.04 -14.16
C PHE A 4 3.19 -4.08 -14.38
N LEU A 5 2.13 -4.00 -13.58
CA LEU A 5 0.97 -4.85 -13.70
C LEU A 5 -0.08 -4.11 -14.52
N GLU A 6 -0.38 -4.63 -15.71
CA GLU A 6 -1.30 -4.02 -16.66
C GLU A 6 -2.66 -4.71 -16.55
N ALA A 7 -3.70 -3.92 -16.31
CA ALA A 7 -5.05 -4.44 -16.19
C ALA A 7 -5.62 -4.66 -17.59
N THR A 8 -5.96 -5.91 -17.94
CA THR A 8 -6.62 -6.24 -19.22
C THR A 8 -8.03 -5.63 -19.31
N ASP A 9 -8.65 -5.40 -18.16
CA ASP A 9 -9.97 -4.77 -17.99
C ASP A 9 -10.01 -4.05 -16.63
N VAL A 10 -11.18 -3.82 -16.05
CA VAL A 10 -11.36 -3.17 -14.75
C VAL A 10 -10.89 -4.06 -13.60
N TRP A 11 -10.09 -3.50 -12.69
CA TRP A 11 -9.77 -4.11 -11.41
C TRP A 11 -10.71 -3.67 -10.30
N LEU A 12 -11.13 -4.63 -9.48
CA LEU A 12 -11.99 -4.40 -8.32
C LEU A 12 -11.25 -4.84 -7.04
N PHE A 13 -11.06 -3.89 -6.12
CA PHE A 13 -10.41 -4.14 -4.83
C PHE A 13 -11.39 -3.83 -3.72
N ARG A 14 -11.85 -4.87 -3.03
CA ARG A 14 -12.94 -4.72 -2.07
C ARG A 14 -12.45 -4.17 -0.73
N ASP A 15 -13.34 -3.46 -0.04
CA ASP A 15 -13.19 -3.20 1.37
C ASP A 15 -13.55 -4.42 2.22
N GLY A 16 -13.17 -4.41 3.50
CA GLY A 16 -13.40 -5.51 4.44
C GLY A 16 -14.84 -5.69 4.91
N ARG A 17 -15.83 -5.08 4.23
CA ARG A 17 -17.24 -5.19 4.63
C ARG A 17 -17.80 -6.56 4.25
N PRO A 18 -18.65 -7.17 5.10
CA PRO A 18 -19.32 -8.43 4.79
C PRO A 18 -20.03 -8.39 3.44
N PHE A 19 -20.07 -9.52 2.75
CA PHE A 19 -20.67 -9.63 1.42
C PHE A 19 -21.46 -10.93 1.30
N ASP A 20 -22.60 -10.93 1.98
CA ASP A 20 -23.52 -12.04 1.96
C ASP A 20 -24.54 -11.84 0.83
N ALA A 21 -24.92 -12.94 0.18
CA ALA A 21 -25.93 -12.89 -0.86
C ALA A 21 -27.28 -12.43 -0.26
N GLY A 22 -27.78 -11.27 -0.72
CA GLY A 22 -29.07 -10.71 -0.26
C GLY A 22 -28.97 -9.43 0.57
N SER A 23 -27.77 -8.96 0.91
CA SER A 23 -27.59 -7.64 1.51
C SER A 23 -27.28 -6.58 0.44
N ASP A 24 -27.90 -5.39 0.60
CA ASP A 24 -27.70 -4.27 -0.32
C ASP A 24 -26.33 -3.64 -0.08
N HIS A 25 -25.32 -4.16 -0.78
CA HIS A 25 -23.94 -3.71 -0.65
C HIS A 25 -23.41 -3.27 -2.00
N ARG A 26 -23.41 -1.95 -2.22
CA ARG A 26 -22.57 -1.33 -3.24
C ARG A 26 -21.10 -1.63 -2.90
N ALA A 27 -20.47 -2.49 -3.70
CA ALA A 27 -19.04 -2.78 -3.58
C ALA A 27 -18.26 -1.53 -4.02
N ASN A 28 -17.69 -0.81 -3.05
CA ASN A 28 -16.77 0.28 -3.33
C ASN A 28 -15.37 -0.31 -3.56
N SER A 29 -14.77 0.05 -4.69
CA SER A 29 -13.38 -0.32 -4.97
C SER A 29 -12.43 0.64 -4.26
N SER A 30 -11.47 0.14 -3.49
CA SER A 30 -10.37 0.94 -2.95
C SER A 30 -9.17 0.92 -3.90
N PHE A 31 -8.86 2.06 -4.52
CA PHE A 31 -7.70 2.19 -5.41
C PHE A 31 -6.77 3.32 -4.95
N PRO A 32 -5.43 3.13 -4.94
CA PRO A 32 -4.70 1.88 -5.26
C PRO A 32 -4.99 0.72 -4.29
N PRO A 33 -4.79 -0.55 -4.70
CA PRO A 33 -4.98 -1.69 -3.81
C PRO A 33 -4.01 -1.66 -2.64
N SER A 34 -4.34 -2.40 -1.58
CA SER A 34 -3.39 -2.61 -0.48
C SER A 34 -2.12 -3.30 -1.00
N PRO A 35 -0.92 -2.94 -0.48
CA PRO A 35 0.32 -3.67 -0.75
C PRO A 35 0.19 -5.18 -0.46
N THR A 36 -0.61 -5.56 0.54
CA THR A 36 -0.86 -6.96 0.90
C THR A 36 -1.62 -7.72 -0.18
N THR A 37 -2.51 -7.06 -0.93
CA THR A 37 -3.25 -7.67 -2.03
C THR A 37 -2.32 -8.03 -3.18
N ILE A 38 -1.42 -7.11 -3.57
CA ILE A 38 -0.40 -7.36 -4.60
C ILE A 38 0.59 -8.42 -4.13
N GLN A 39 0.98 -8.38 -2.85
CA GLN A 39 1.81 -9.43 -2.27
C GLN A 39 1.13 -10.80 -2.37
N GLY A 40 -0.16 -10.89 -2.04
CA GLY A 40 -0.96 -12.10 -2.20
C GLY A 40 -0.92 -12.63 -3.63
N ALA A 41 -1.16 -11.78 -4.63
CA ALA A 41 -1.13 -12.18 -6.04
C ALA A 41 0.23 -12.75 -6.46
N ILE A 42 1.34 -12.08 -6.10
CA ILE A 42 2.70 -12.54 -6.41
C ILE A 42 3.01 -13.86 -5.69
N ARG A 43 2.56 -14.02 -4.44
CA ARG A 43 2.76 -15.26 -3.67
C ARG A 43 2.00 -16.43 -4.29
N THR A 44 0.77 -16.21 -4.72
CA THR A 44 -0.04 -17.22 -5.40
C THR A 44 0.60 -17.65 -6.72
N GLU A 45 1.12 -16.71 -7.51
CA GLU A 45 1.83 -17.04 -8.74
C GLU A 45 3.08 -17.88 -8.48
N LEU A 46 3.85 -17.56 -7.43
CA LEU A 46 5.01 -18.37 -7.02
C LEU A 46 4.59 -19.78 -6.58
N LEU A 47 3.52 -19.92 -5.81
CA LEU A 47 3.01 -21.26 -5.44
C LEU A 47 2.61 -22.07 -6.68
N GLN A 48 1.93 -21.43 -7.64
CA GLN A 48 1.51 -22.07 -8.88
C GLN A 48 2.71 -22.50 -9.74
N LYS A 49 3.72 -21.63 -9.89
CA LYS A 49 4.93 -21.92 -10.65
C LYS A 49 5.71 -23.13 -10.12
N TYR A 50 5.70 -23.35 -8.81
CA TYR A 50 6.38 -24.47 -8.16
C TYR A 50 5.44 -25.66 -7.92
N GLY A 51 4.22 -25.65 -8.47
CA GLY A 51 3.28 -26.76 -8.39
C GLY A 51 2.76 -27.05 -6.98
N VAL A 52 2.77 -26.06 -6.09
CA VAL A 52 2.32 -26.23 -4.69
C VAL A 52 0.80 -26.08 -4.61
N PRO A 53 0.05 -27.11 -4.19
CA PRO A 53 -1.40 -27.02 -4.09
C PRO A 53 -1.83 -26.02 -3.01
N PHE A 54 -2.73 -25.09 -3.36
CA PHE A 54 -3.11 -23.99 -2.46
C PHE A 54 -3.78 -24.47 -1.15
N ARG A 55 -4.56 -25.56 -1.22
CA ARG A 55 -5.19 -26.15 -0.03
C ARG A 55 -4.16 -26.73 0.93
N GLU A 56 -3.14 -27.38 0.40
CA GLU A 56 -2.05 -27.95 1.19
C GLU A 56 -1.19 -26.85 1.81
N TYR A 57 -0.88 -25.80 1.04
CA TYR A 57 -0.24 -24.60 1.56
C TYR A 57 -1.03 -23.99 2.73
N ALA A 58 -2.34 -23.80 2.56
CA ALA A 58 -3.22 -23.24 3.58
C ALA A 58 -3.30 -24.13 4.84
N ALA A 59 -3.21 -25.45 4.67
CA ALA A 59 -3.18 -26.42 5.77
C ALA A 59 -1.80 -26.51 6.47
N GLY A 60 -0.79 -25.81 5.97
CA GLY A 60 0.56 -25.81 6.55
C GLY A 60 1.44 -26.97 6.08
N ALA A 61 1.13 -27.59 4.94
CA ALA A 61 1.97 -28.64 4.36
C ALA A 61 3.38 -28.13 4.02
N ALA A 62 4.33 -29.07 3.91
CA ALA A 62 5.70 -28.76 3.53
C ALA A 62 5.75 -28.18 2.12
N VAL A 63 6.38 -27.02 2.00
CA VAL A 63 6.60 -26.29 0.75
C VAL A 63 8.11 -26.29 0.51
N PRO A 64 8.58 -26.42 -0.75
CA PRO A 64 10.01 -26.35 -1.04
C PRO A 64 10.68 -25.14 -0.37
N ASP A 65 11.84 -25.35 0.26
CA ASP A 65 12.55 -24.32 1.03
C ASP A 65 12.84 -23.07 0.19
N GLU A 66 13.11 -23.23 -1.09
CA GLU A 66 13.30 -22.13 -2.03
C GLU A 66 12.09 -21.19 -2.04
N VAL A 67 10.88 -21.74 -2.13
CA VAL A 67 9.62 -20.98 -2.13
C VAL A 67 9.34 -20.41 -0.73
N THR A 68 9.45 -21.23 0.30
CA THR A 68 9.24 -20.80 1.71
C THR A 68 10.15 -19.64 2.08
N SER A 69 11.40 -19.63 1.62
CA SER A 69 12.34 -18.53 1.86
C SER A 69 11.92 -17.20 1.22
N GLN A 70 11.17 -17.25 0.12
CA GLN A 70 10.71 -16.07 -0.61
C GLN A 70 9.41 -15.52 0.00
N ILE A 71 8.43 -16.40 0.24
CA ILE A 71 7.05 -15.99 0.55
C ILE A 71 6.58 -16.31 1.98
N GLY A 72 7.33 -17.11 2.73
CA GLY A 72 6.95 -17.60 4.05
C GLY A 72 5.93 -18.74 4.02
N THR A 73 5.39 -19.05 5.19
CA THR A 73 4.35 -20.08 5.36
C THR A 73 2.96 -19.45 5.38
N ALA A 74 1.91 -20.28 5.37
CA ALA A 74 0.54 -19.79 5.51
C ALA A 74 0.30 -19.09 6.87
N ALA A 75 0.81 -19.67 7.96
CA ALA A 75 0.66 -19.12 9.31
C ALA A 75 1.54 -17.89 9.56
N LYS A 76 2.75 -17.88 9.00
CA LYS A 76 3.69 -16.77 9.10
C LYS A 76 4.00 -16.25 7.69
N PRO A 77 3.08 -15.46 7.11
CA PRO A 77 3.32 -14.85 5.82
C PRO A 77 4.52 -13.91 5.91
N GLY A 78 5.38 -13.96 4.90
CA GLY A 78 6.60 -13.17 4.85
C GLY A 78 7.84 -14.03 4.67
N GLY A 79 8.70 -13.61 3.77
CA GLY A 79 10.00 -14.22 3.51
C GLY A 79 10.98 -13.13 3.11
N LYS A 80 11.77 -13.34 2.06
CA LYS A 80 12.63 -12.32 1.46
C LYS A 80 11.88 -11.34 0.55
N LEU A 81 10.66 -11.68 0.12
CA LEU A 81 9.85 -10.80 -0.71
C LEU A 81 9.53 -9.48 0.02
N ARG A 82 9.99 -8.35 -0.56
CA ARG A 82 9.71 -6.99 -0.11
C ARG A 82 9.11 -6.22 -1.27
N LEU A 83 8.00 -5.52 -1.01
CA LEU A 83 7.28 -4.74 -2.01
C LEU A 83 7.19 -3.29 -1.53
N ARG A 84 7.32 -2.35 -2.48
CA ARG A 84 7.04 -0.92 -2.29
C ARG A 84 6.00 -0.51 -3.32
N GLY A 85 4.99 0.24 -2.90
CA GLY A 85 3.79 0.50 -3.69
C GLY A 85 2.61 -0.33 -3.20
N PRO A 86 1.56 -0.53 -4.01
CA PRO A 86 1.47 -0.20 -5.44
C PRO A 86 1.38 1.30 -5.72
N PHE A 87 1.85 1.69 -6.90
CA PHE A 87 1.72 3.04 -7.43
C PHE A 87 0.92 2.99 -8.73
N LEU A 88 0.10 4.01 -8.98
CA LEU A 88 -0.57 4.14 -10.27
C LEU A 88 0.50 4.45 -11.33
N GLY A 89 0.49 3.72 -12.44
CA GLY A 89 1.39 3.95 -13.56
C GLY A 89 0.62 4.02 -14.86
N LYS A 90 1.05 4.89 -15.78
CA LYS A 90 0.55 4.93 -17.15
C LYS A 90 1.68 4.62 -18.12
N ARG A 91 1.46 3.63 -18.99
CA ARG A 91 2.33 3.38 -20.14
C ARG A 91 2.15 4.50 -21.16
N GLN A 92 3.26 5.11 -21.57
CA GLN A 92 3.30 6.14 -22.60
C GLN A 92 3.48 5.52 -23.99
N ALA A 93 3.32 6.34 -25.04
CA ALA A 93 3.48 5.90 -26.43
C ALA A 93 4.90 5.43 -26.77
N ASP A 94 5.91 5.86 -25.99
CA ASP A 94 7.31 5.44 -26.11
C ASP A 94 7.66 4.26 -25.18
N ASP A 95 6.65 3.51 -24.72
CA ASP A 95 6.76 2.38 -23.78
C ASP A 95 7.32 2.70 -22.39
N LYS A 96 7.58 3.97 -22.08
CA LYS A 96 7.97 4.39 -20.73
C LYS A 96 6.78 4.34 -19.78
N ILE A 97 7.05 3.94 -18.54
CA ILE A 97 6.06 3.96 -17.48
C ILE A 97 6.18 5.28 -16.71
N MET A 98 5.11 6.07 -16.71
CA MET A 98 4.98 7.26 -15.90
C MET A 98 4.28 6.92 -14.58
N PRO A 99 4.97 6.98 -13.42
CA PRO A 99 4.33 6.78 -12.13
C PRO A 99 3.57 8.05 -11.70
N TYR A 100 2.42 7.84 -11.08
CA TYR A 100 1.63 8.86 -10.41
C TYR A 100 1.64 8.59 -8.90
N PHE A 101 1.84 9.66 -8.15
CA PHE A 101 1.82 9.65 -6.70
C PHE A 101 0.65 10.50 -6.21
N PRO A 102 0.05 10.16 -5.06
CA PRO A 102 -0.92 11.05 -4.44
C PRO A 102 -0.27 12.40 -4.20
N THR A 103 -1.03 13.47 -4.43
CA THR A 103 -0.58 14.82 -4.09
C THR A 103 -0.28 14.86 -2.59
N PRO A 104 0.92 15.32 -2.18
CA PRO A 104 1.24 15.52 -0.77
C PRO A 104 0.14 16.30 -0.04
N ALA A 105 -0.19 15.88 1.19
CA ALA A 105 -1.32 16.44 1.94
C ALA A 105 -1.13 17.91 2.34
N ASP A 106 0.11 18.39 2.31
CA ASP A 106 0.50 19.77 2.54
C ASP A 106 0.37 20.66 1.30
N ILE A 107 -0.06 20.14 0.13
CA ILE A 107 -0.27 20.97 -1.07
C ILE A 107 -1.75 21.38 -1.17
N LEU A 108 -2.01 22.69 -1.22
CA LEU A 108 -3.33 23.25 -1.46
C LEU A 108 -3.58 23.59 -2.93
N HIS A 109 -4.81 23.39 -3.36
CA HIS A 109 -5.30 23.81 -4.67
C HIS A 109 -6.01 25.16 -4.55
N ILE A 110 -5.38 26.24 -5.02
CA ILE A 110 -5.95 27.59 -4.99
C ILE A 110 -6.44 27.95 -6.41
N LYS A 111 -7.68 28.43 -6.51
CA LYS A 111 -8.24 28.96 -7.76
C LYS A 111 -7.89 30.45 -7.87
N LYS A 112 -7.07 30.83 -8.86
CA LYS A 112 -6.74 32.24 -9.15
C LYS A 112 -6.88 32.47 -10.65
N ASP A 113 -7.78 33.38 -11.05
CA ASP A 113 -8.01 33.81 -12.44
C ASP A 113 -8.00 32.67 -13.47
N ALA A 114 -9.07 31.87 -13.48
CA ALA A 114 -9.30 30.69 -14.32
C ALA A 114 -8.23 29.56 -14.24
N ARG A 115 -7.09 29.79 -13.56
CA ARG A 115 -6.02 28.80 -13.39
C ARG A 115 -6.11 28.15 -12.00
N ARG A 116 -5.82 26.84 -11.97
CA ARG A 116 -5.60 26.10 -10.72
C ARG A 116 -4.11 26.17 -10.39
N CYS A 117 -3.77 26.74 -9.24
CA CYS A 117 -2.40 26.81 -8.75
C CYS A 117 -2.24 25.84 -7.57
N LEU A 118 -1.14 25.09 -7.55
CA LEU A 118 -0.73 24.27 -6.42
C LEU A 118 0.20 25.08 -5.53
N VAL A 119 -0.10 25.18 -4.24
CA VAL A 119 0.70 25.93 -3.27
C VAL A 119 1.02 25.05 -2.08
N PRO A 120 2.31 24.84 -1.74
CA PRO A 120 2.67 24.13 -0.52
C PRO A 120 2.30 24.97 0.70
N LEU A 121 1.66 24.34 1.67
CA LEU A 121 1.44 24.89 3.00
C LEU A 121 2.80 25.14 3.64
N ARG A 122 2.89 26.28 4.32
CA ARG A 122 4.02 26.61 5.16
C ARG A 122 3.49 26.76 6.58
N PRO A 123 4.24 26.30 7.59
CA PRO A 123 3.93 26.63 8.97
C PRO A 123 3.71 28.13 9.12
N ALA A 124 2.68 28.52 9.86
CA ALA A 124 2.46 29.92 10.17
C ALA A 124 3.67 30.44 10.96
N PRO A 125 4.18 31.65 10.68
CA PRO A 125 5.31 32.22 11.42
C PRO A 125 5.06 32.32 12.93
N GLN A 126 3.78 32.44 13.32
CA GLN A 126 3.33 32.37 14.69
C GLN A 126 2.13 31.41 14.75
N PRO A 127 2.10 30.47 15.70
CA PRO A 127 0.97 29.55 15.84
C PRO A 127 -0.29 30.32 16.24
N ALA A 128 -1.43 29.98 15.62
CA ALA A 128 -2.71 30.64 15.86
C ALA A 128 -3.32 30.32 17.24
N PHE A 129 -2.71 29.41 17.99
CA PHE A 129 -3.10 29.03 19.33
C PHE A 129 -1.88 28.53 20.10
N TYR A 130 -1.92 28.67 21.42
CA TYR A 130 -0.93 28.11 22.33
C TYR A 130 -1.46 26.80 22.87
N THR A 131 -0.64 25.75 22.87
CA THR A 131 -0.93 24.51 23.59
C THR A 131 -0.03 24.47 24.82
N ASN A 132 -0.45 23.78 25.88
CA ASN A 132 0.38 23.48 27.04
C ASN A 132 1.37 22.33 26.78
N TRP A 133 1.74 22.09 25.52
CA TRP A 133 2.70 21.06 25.16
C TRP A 133 4.06 21.41 25.76
N PRO A 134 4.73 20.49 26.47
CA PRO A 134 6.05 20.77 27.02
C PRO A 134 7.01 21.06 25.87
N THR A 135 7.57 22.27 25.83
CA THR A 135 8.57 22.69 24.83
C THR A 135 9.86 21.87 24.89
N ASP A 136 10.05 21.14 25.99
CA ASP A 136 11.23 20.35 26.29
C ASP A 136 11.06 18.89 25.84
N ALA A 137 9.86 18.53 25.36
CA ALA A 137 9.61 17.24 24.74
C ALA A 137 10.34 17.21 23.41
N THR A 138 11.36 16.36 23.33
CA THR A 138 12.15 16.06 22.12
C THR A 138 11.22 16.01 20.92
N GLU A 139 11.50 16.83 19.90
CA GLU A 139 10.70 16.92 18.68
C GLU A 139 10.27 15.51 18.25
N LEU A 140 8.98 15.20 18.40
CA LEU A 140 8.40 14.03 17.79
C LEU A 140 8.39 14.30 16.28
N SER A 141 9.54 14.10 15.65
CA SER A 141 9.63 13.94 14.20
C SER A 141 8.60 12.88 13.81
N PRO A 142 7.67 13.15 12.88
CA PRO A 142 6.58 12.23 12.54
C PRO A 142 7.01 10.88 11.94
N CYS A 143 8.30 10.55 11.95
CA CYS A 143 8.90 9.48 11.18
C CYS A 143 9.84 8.55 11.97
N LEU A 144 9.93 8.64 13.30
CA LEU A 144 10.72 7.67 14.09
C LEU A 144 9.79 6.58 14.64
N TYR A 145 9.67 5.50 13.85
CA TYR A 145 9.21 4.21 14.33
C TYR A 145 10.32 3.64 15.21
N ASP A 146 10.15 3.68 16.52
CA ASP A 146 11.11 3.07 17.45
C ASP A 146 10.68 1.62 17.73
N GLU A 147 11.46 0.65 17.24
CA GLU A 147 11.23 -0.78 17.45
C GLU A 147 11.38 -1.21 18.93
N ALA A 148 11.80 -0.32 19.82
CA ALA A 148 12.04 -0.61 21.23
C ALA A 148 10.77 -0.70 22.12
N LEU A 149 9.56 -0.42 21.60
CA LEU A 149 8.32 -0.47 22.38
C LEU A 149 7.48 -1.76 22.21
N VAL A 150 8.01 -2.76 21.49
CA VAL A 150 7.42 -4.11 21.45
C VAL A 150 8.45 -5.11 21.97
N GLY A 151 8.62 -5.14 23.29
CA GLY A 151 9.62 -5.98 23.94
C GLY A 151 9.45 -6.10 25.46
N ASN A 152 8.37 -6.79 25.86
CA ASN A 152 8.19 -7.69 27.02
C ASN A 152 6.77 -7.57 27.59
#